data_AF-A0A931A3Q5-F1
#
_entry.id   AF-A0A931A3Q5-F1
#
_cell.length_a   1.000
_cell.length_b   1.000
_cell.length_c   1.000
_cell.angle_alpha   90.00
_cell.angle_beta   90.00
_cell.angle_gamma   90.00
#
_symmetry.space_group_name_H-M   'P 1'
#
loop_
_entity.id
_entity.type
_entity.pdbx_description
1 polymer ?
#
loop_
_entity_poly.entity_id
_entity_poly.type
_entity_poly.pdbx_seq_one_letter_code
_entity_poly.pdbx_strand_id
1 'polypeptide(L)'
;MRTLLRVFLGAALGVGLLTALQSPAVADPIVNMTVTIKRITLLAGGDCGDADFYNRVWINGIYMDNEDSDSQDDWEGHNDITPDWEFSKPIDVATLATPGRIPIKIEVHDEDGGLCFGGEHYDSSPTADRYFDGYVDLAGCSVHDPRQTDGPFLGGCRTDIVQEGTADERVRLTFQADAKEPVSAPGLNIRCTHTPAWPQPGEPVKIVATALDGDLKPTIVADDLEIWVNLQASATSLSGSPLQSRHGVGSLTETFTPRAELAPFAYGCRLVKNGVKLFSSWHTVTVGDPNPNFTFPKPAIPIIYTGPRDSRIDIVFIADKDEYSGPRDARFITDVSAIIEGSYYDFKEYLTRQDMFNFWLLPDNTGYASDATGDKDCDHGFPVLWDDIYAWADAGAILHHRGAQQDCAMRGDRIFSTLVDPNKMRIATHETAHQPFGLSDEYVGGGAFQADVFPNIYTELDDCEDDAPQLGRTGDACYSWEKEHWYGDADWWSSEPHPDDLMFDNGRAREADIRRFNYVFSGCEAAKC
;
A
#
# COMPACT_ATOMS: atom_id res chain seq x y z
N MET A 1 -52.69 -51.25 52.53
CA MET A 1 -52.76 -49.87 53.07
C MET A 1 -51.45 -49.19 52.67
N ARG A 2 -51.44 -48.27 51.69
CA ARG A 2 -51.48 -46.80 51.93
C ARG A 2 -50.47 -46.42 53.05
N THR A 3 -49.41 -45.62 52.88
CA THR A 3 -49.22 -44.45 52.01
C THR A 3 -47.77 -43.91 52.12
N LEU A 4 -47.26 -43.33 51.01
CA LEU A 4 -46.47 -42.09 50.86
C LEU A 4 -44.97 -41.94 51.21
N LEU A 5 -44.29 -41.29 50.24
CA LEU A 5 -43.18 -40.31 50.33
C LEU A 5 -41.76 -40.87 50.59
N ARG A 6 -40.67 -40.55 49.88
CA ARG A 6 -40.29 -39.42 49.00
C ARG A 6 -39.34 -39.91 47.90
N VAL A 7 -39.59 -39.47 46.68
CA VAL A 7 -38.66 -39.50 45.54
C VAL A 7 -37.75 -38.26 45.65
N PHE A 8 -36.44 -38.45 45.70
CA PHE A 8 -35.48 -37.37 45.46
C PHE A 8 -34.94 -37.47 44.04
N LEU A 9 -35.23 -36.42 43.28
CA LEU A 9 -34.85 -36.15 41.91
C LEU A 9 -33.37 -35.74 41.90
N GLY A 10 -32.49 -36.60 41.39
CA GLY A 10 -31.10 -36.28 41.09
C GLY A 10 -30.93 -36.06 39.60
N ALA A 11 -31.23 -34.86 39.11
CA ALA A 11 -30.96 -34.46 37.74
C ALA A 11 -29.47 -34.05 37.63
N ALA A 12 -28.65 -34.94 37.10
CA ALA A 12 -27.31 -34.60 36.64
C ALA A 12 -27.43 -33.79 35.35
N LEU A 13 -27.26 -32.46 35.46
CA LEU A 13 -27.05 -31.54 34.34
C LEU A 13 -25.68 -31.85 33.72
N GLY A 14 -25.67 -32.76 32.74
CA GLY A 14 -24.57 -32.89 31.79
C GLY A 14 -24.63 -31.74 30.79
N VAL A 15 -24.04 -30.60 31.13
CA VAL A 15 -23.68 -29.57 30.16
C VAL A 15 -22.45 -30.10 29.42
N GLY A 16 -22.70 -30.93 28.41
CA GLY A 16 -21.70 -31.25 27.41
C GLY A 16 -21.38 -29.98 26.64
N LEU A 17 -20.18 -29.45 26.83
CA LEU A 17 -19.54 -28.47 25.96
C LEU A 17 -19.54 -29.04 24.54
N LEU A 18 -20.55 -28.72 23.73
CA LEU A 18 -20.38 -28.70 22.29
C LEU A 18 -19.50 -27.48 21.99
N THR A 19 -18.19 -27.67 22.04
CA THR A 19 -17.28 -26.85 21.24
C THR A 19 -17.65 -27.12 19.79
N ALA A 20 -18.56 -26.31 19.24
CA ALA A 20 -18.74 -26.23 17.81
C ALA A 20 -17.37 -25.85 17.25
N LEU A 21 -16.71 -26.83 16.62
CA LEU A 21 -15.64 -26.58 15.68
C LEU A 21 -16.29 -25.77 14.55
N GLN A 22 -16.40 -24.45 14.74
CA GLN A 22 -16.67 -23.56 13.63
C GLN A 22 -15.53 -23.79 12.66
N SER A 23 -15.87 -24.28 11.47
CA SER A 23 -14.93 -24.27 10.35
C SER A 23 -14.33 -22.86 10.29
N PRO A 24 -13.00 -22.71 10.12
CA PRO A 24 -12.41 -21.40 9.91
C PRO A 24 -13.22 -20.72 8.80
N ALA A 25 -13.70 -19.51 9.08
CA ALA A 25 -14.44 -18.71 8.11
C ALA A 25 -13.62 -18.74 6.81
N VAL A 26 -14.21 -19.28 5.75
CA VAL A 26 -13.65 -19.13 4.41
C VAL A 26 -13.48 -17.63 4.24
N ALA A 27 -12.25 -17.16 4.04
CA ALA A 27 -12.01 -15.73 3.83
C ALA A 27 -13.03 -15.22 2.81
N ASP A 28 -13.68 -14.12 3.14
CA ASP A 28 -14.72 -13.60 2.28
C ASP A 28 -14.15 -13.42 0.87
N PRO A 29 -14.91 -13.78 -0.18
CA PRO A 29 -14.49 -13.69 -1.57
C PRO A 29 -14.48 -12.22 -2.04
N ILE A 30 -14.01 -11.30 -1.20
CA ILE A 30 -13.95 -9.88 -1.49
C ILE A 30 -12.70 -9.61 -2.31
N VAL A 31 -12.90 -9.09 -3.51
CA VAL A 31 -11.85 -8.57 -4.39
C VAL A 31 -11.99 -7.05 -4.41
N ASN A 32 -10.90 -6.32 -4.18
CA ASN A 32 -10.92 -4.88 -4.34
C ASN A 32 -10.72 -4.53 -5.81
N MET A 33 -11.72 -3.91 -6.43
CA MET A 33 -11.69 -3.52 -7.83
C MET A 33 -11.42 -2.02 -7.93
N THR A 34 -10.40 -1.62 -8.67
CA THR A 34 -10.01 -0.22 -8.88
C THR A 34 -10.03 0.14 -10.36
N VAL A 35 -10.54 1.32 -10.69
CA VAL A 35 -10.41 1.96 -12.00
C VAL A 35 -9.60 3.25 -11.81
N THR A 36 -8.54 3.43 -12.59
CA THR A 36 -7.68 4.63 -12.52
C THR A 36 -7.76 5.38 -13.84
N ILE A 37 -8.11 6.66 -13.81
CA ILE A 37 -8.17 7.52 -14.99
C ILE A 37 -6.81 8.18 -15.19
N LYS A 38 -6.05 7.71 -16.17
CA LYS A 38 -4.65 8.15 -16.40
C LYS A 38 -4.56 9.41 -17.24
N ARG A 39 -5.47 9.58 -18.20
CA ARG A 39 -5.47 10.73 -19.11
C ARG A 39 -6.82 10.96 -19.74
N ILE A 40 -7.19 12.23 -19.91
CA ILE A 40 -8.32 12.66 -20.73
C ILE A 40 -7.80 13.71 -21.71
N THR A 41 -8.11 13.56 -22.99
CA THR A 41 -7.78 14.56 -24.01
C THR A 41 -9.03 14.92 -24.80
N LEU A 42 -9.40 16.19 -24.83
CA LEU A 42 -10.47 16.74 -25.67
C LEU A 42 -10.12 16.54 -27.15
N LEU A 43 -11.01 15.89 -27.91
CA LEU A 43 -10.83 15.70 -29.35
C LEU A 43 -11.75 16.61 -30.17
N ALA A 44 -12.97 16.86 -29.68
CA ALA A 44 -13.93 17.80 -30.24
C ALA A 44 -15.03 18.10 -29.20
N GLY A 45 -15.61 19.31 -29.26
CA GLY A 45 -16.51 19.86 -28.23
C GLY A 45 -15.88 21.08 -27.55
N GLY A 46 -16.39 21.45 -26.38
CA GLY A 46 -15.88 22.58 -25.58
C GLY A 46 -16.32 23.95 -26.11
N ASP A 47 -17.49 24.02 -26.75
CA ASP A 47 -18.01 25.29 -27.27
C ASP A 47 -18.53 26.22 -26.15
N CYS A 48 -18.68 25.71 -24.92
CA CYS A 48 -19.29 26.42 -23.80
C CYS A 48 -18.37 26.80 -22.63
N GLY A 49 -17.07 26.54 -22.67
CA GLY A 49 -16.22 26.84 -21.53
C GLY A 49 -14.78 26.42 -21.75
N ASP A 50 -13.96 26.65 -20.74
CA ASP A 50 -12.70 25.93 -20.62
C ASP A 50 -13.04 24.54 -20.07
N ALA A 51 -12.42 23.48 -20.60
CA ALA A 51 -12.78 22.11 -20.22
C ALA A 51 -12.48 21.83 -18.74
N ASP A 52 -13.46 21.28 -18.04
CA ASP A 52 -13.40 20.94 -16.62
C ASP A 52 -13.87 19.50 -16.40
N PHE A 53 -12.99 18.55 -16.70
CA PHE A 53 -13.37 17.15 -16.73
C PHE A 53 -13.61 16.56 -15.34
N TYR A 54 -14.65 15.74 -15.23
CA TYR A 54 -14.81 14.78 -14.14
C TYR A 54 -15.31 13.43 -14.68
N ASN A 55 -15.22 12.39 -13.84
CA ASN A 55 -15.62 11.04 -14.20
C ASN A 55 -16.70 10.52 -13.29
N ARG A 56 -17.63 9.78 -13.90
CA ARG A 56 -18.57 8.92 -13.20
C ARG A 56 -18.20 7.47 -13.47
N VAL A 57 -17.94 6.72 -12.41
CA VAL A 57 -17.49 5.33 -12.50
C VAL A 57 -18.46 4.43 -11.75
N TRP A 58 -18.87 3.33 -12.39
CA TRP A 58 -19.61 2.26 -11.74
C TRP A 58 -18.77 1.00 -11.69
N ILE A 59 -18.67 0.40 -10.51
CA ILE A 59 -18.02 -0.90 -10.30
C ILE A 59 -19.06 -1.84 -9.70
N ASN A 60 -19.40 -2.91 -10.43
CA ASN A 60 -20.50 -3.81 -10.05
C ASN A 60 -21.82 -3.08 -9.74
N GLY A 61 -22.11 -2.01 -10.49
CA GLY A 61 -23.29 -1.17 -10.31
C GLY A 61 -23.22 -0.16 -9.16
N ILE A 62 -22.12 -0.11 -8.40
CA ILE A 62 -21.89 0.87 -7.34
C ILE A 62 -21.28 2.12 -7.96
N TYR A 63 -21.98 3.25 -7.81
CA TYR A 63 -21.63 4.55 -8.35
C TYR A 63 -20.58 5.29 -7.50
N MET A 64 -19.64 5.97 -8.18
CA MET A 64 -18.65 6.89 -7.62
C MET A 64 -18.38 8.01 -8.64
N ASP A 65 -18.01 9.19 -8.16
CA ASP A 65 -17.58 10.33 -8.97
C ASP A 65 -16.47 11.11 -8.25
N ASN A 66 -15.85 12.04 -8.98
CA ASN A 66 -14.86 13.00 -8.47
C ASN A 66 -15.25 14.46 -8.81
N GLU A 67 -16.53 14.70 -9.08
CA GLU A 67 -17.13 16.04 -9.25
C GLU A 67 -16.93 16.85 -7.96
N ASP A 68 -16.52 18.12 -8.06
CA ASP A 68 -16.22 19.02 -6.94
C ASP A 68 -15.11 18.51 -5.98
N SER A 69 -14.10 17.82 -6.50
CA SER A 69 -12.97 17.35 -5.68
C SER A 69 -11.74 18.23 -5.86
N ASP A 70 -10.98 18.50 -4.78
CA ASP A 70 -9.72 19.26 -4.86
C ASP A 70 -8.79 18.73 -5.99
N SER A 71 -8.75 17.41 -6.18
CA SER A 71 -7.96 16.75 -7.22
C SER A 71 -8.46 16.97 -8.65
N GLN A 72 -9.74 17.31 -8.82
CA GLN A 72 -10.34 17.67 -10.10
C GLN A 72 -10.17 19.16 -10.37
N ASP A 73 -10.42 20.01 -9.36
CA ASP A 73 -10.21 21.46 -9.42
C ASP A 73 -8.79 21.83 -9.90
N ASP A 74 -7.78 21.04 -9.51
CA ASP A 74 -6.38 21.20 -9.95
C ASP A 74 -6.19 21.12 -11.49
N TRP A 75 -7.16 20.57 -12.23
CA TRP A 75 -7.13 20.36 -13.67
C TRP A 75 -8.15 21.21 -14.46
N GLU A 76 -8.86 22.11 -13.78
CA GLU A 76 -9.81 23.03 -14.41
C GLU A 76 -9.18 23.79 -15.60
N GLY A 77 -9.92 23.84 -16.70
CA GLY A 77 -9.58 24.58 -17.91
C GLY A 77 -8.50 23.94 -18.80
N HIS A 78 -8.15 22.68 -18.55
CA HIS A 78 -7.16 21.95 -19.33
C HIS A 78 -7.79 20.93 -20.27
N ASN A 79 -7.59 21.11 -21.58
CA ASN A 79 -8.07 20.19 -22.62
C ASN A 79 -7.34 18.83 -22.67
N ASP A 80 -6.25 18.66 -21.92
CA ASP A 80 -5.43 17.44 -21.90
C ASP A 80 -4.81 17.27 -20.52
N ILE A 81 -5.38 16.36 -19.72
CA ILE A 81 -5.07 16.21 -18.30
C ILE A 81 -4.54 14.80 -18.02
N THR A 82 -3.65 14.65 -17.05
CA THR A 82 -3.12 13.35 -16.60
C THR A 82 -3.29 13.20 -15.09
N PRO A 83 -4.54 12.98 -14.63
CA PRO A 83 -4.88 13.22 -13.23
C PRO A 83 -4.56 12.06 -12.29
N ASP A 84 -4.52 10.83 -12.81
CA ASP A 84 -4.38 9.59 -12.02
C ASP A 84 -5.50 9.34 -11.00
N TRP A 85 -6.71 9.90 -11.21
CA TRP A 85 -7.87 9.69 -10.33
C TRP A 85 -8.23 8.21 -10.15
N GLU A 86 -8.33 7.73 -8.90
CA GLU A 86 -8.65 6.34 -8.55
C GLU A 86 -10.08 6.18 -7.99
N PHE A 87 -10.79 5.18 -8.51
CA PHE A 87 -12.12 4.77 -8.06
C PHE A 87 -12.07 3.32 -7.60
N SER A 88 -12.25 3.04 -6.31
CA SER A 88 -12.05 1.69 -5.75
C SER A 88 -13.24 1.17 -4.96
N LYS A 89 -13.53 -0.14 -5.10
CA LYS A 89 -14.61 -0.78 -4.35
C LYS A 89 -14.30 -2.24 -3.99
N PRO A 90 -14.51 -2.66 -2.72
CA PRO A 90 -14.53 -4.06 -2.36
C PRO A 90 -15.78 -4.73 -2.93
N ILE A 91 -15.59 -5.79 -3.70
CA ILE A 91 -16.64 -6.56 -4.37
C ILE A 91 -16.65 -7.99 -3.83
N ASP A 92 -17.76 -8.39 -3.22
CA ASP A 92 -18.03 -9.80 -2.94
C ASP A 92 -18.26 -10.53 -4.26
N VAL A 93 -17.26 -11.31 -4.71
CA VAL A 93 -17.32 -11.97 -6.01
C VAL A 93 -18.34 -13.10 -6.06
N ALA A 94 -18.86 -13.57 -4.92
CA ALA A 94 -19.96 -14.54 -4.87
C ALA A 94 -21.31 -13.91 -5.23
N THR A 95 -21.43 -12.58 -5.18
CA THR A 95 -22.65 -11.83 -5.55
C THR A 95 -22.73 -11.44 -7.02
N LEU A 96 -21.66 -11.68 -7.79
CA LEU A 96 -21.60 -11.28 -9.20
C LEU A 96 -22.63 -12.03 -10.04
N ALA A 97 -23.35 -11.29 -10.89
CA ALA A 97 -24.32 -11.87 -11.82
C ALA A 97 -23.67 -12.86 -12.81
N THR A 98 -22.42 -12.58 -13.19
CA THR A 98 -21.58 -13.52 -13.95
C THR A 98 -20.35 -13.87 -13.10
N PRO A 99 -20.20 -15.13 -12.65
CA PRO A 99 -19.08 -15.52 -11.82
C PRO A 99 -17.73 -15.16 -12.45
N GLY A 100 -16.87 -14.51 -11.67
CA GLY A 100 -15.53 -14.12 -12.11
C GLY A 100 -15.47 -12.87 -12.97
N ARG A 101 -16.58 -12.17 -13.24
CA ARG A 101 -16.60 -10.94 -14.05
C ARG A 101 -17.17 -9.78 -13.27
N ILE A 102 -16.36 -8.76 -13.04
CA ILE A 102 -16.78 -7.51 -12.38
C ILE A 102 -17.12 -6.49 -13.47
N PRO A 103 -18.39 -6.08 -13.64
CA PRO A 103 -18.75 -5.10 -14.65
C PRO A 103 -18.25 -3.70 -14.23
N ILE A 104 -17.76 -2.94 -15.19
CA ILE A 104 -17.25 -1.58 -15.01
C ILE A 104 -17.84 -0.66 -16.08
N LYS A 105 -18.22 0.55 -15.67
CA LYS A 105 -18.71 1.60 -16.57
C LYS A 105 -17.99 2.91 -16.25
N ILE A 106 -17.56 3.63 -17.27
CA ILE A 106 -16.86 4.92 -17.13
C ILE A 106 -17.53 5.93 -18.05
N GLU A 107 -17.94 7.06 -17.49
CA GLU A 107 -18.40 8.24 -18.23
C GLU A 107 -17.44 9.40 -18.00
N VAL A 108 -17.28 10.25 -19.01
CA VAL A 108 -16.50 11.50 -18.95
C VAL A 108 -17.48 12.65 -19.09
N HIS A 109 -17.49 13.55 -18.13
CA HIS A 109 -18.32 14.73 -18.10
C HIS A 109 -17.44 15.97 -17.99
N ASP A 110 -18.01 17.13 -18.30
CA ASP A 110 -17.39 18.44 -18.21
C ASP A 110 -18.28 19.31 -17.34
N GLU A 111 -17.74 19.90 -16.27
CA GLU A 111 -18.51 20.71 -15.32
C GLU A 111 -18.70 22.13 -15.84
N ASP A 112 -19.82 22.35 -16.52
CA ASP A 112 -20.17 23.68 -17.01
C ASP A 112 -21.13 24.42 -16.08
N GLY A 113 -20.68 25.57 -15.57
CA GLY A 113 -21.50 26.53 -14.84
C GLY A 113 -22.32 27.48 -15.74
N GLY A 114 -23.44 28.01 -15.20
CA GLY A 114 -24.11 29.18 -15.77
C GLY A 114 -24.97 28.95 -17.03
N LEU A 115 -24.65 29.63 -18.14
CA LEU A 115 -25.47 29.66 -19.37
C LEU A 115 -25.30 28.42 -20.27
N CYS A 116 -24.44 27.50 -19.87
CA CYS A 116 -24.14 26.25 -20.59
C CYS A 116 -25.10 25.11 -20.23
N PHE A 117 -26.05 25.36 -19.32
CA PHE A 117 -27.16 24.47 -18.97
C PHE A 117 -26.76 23.11 -18.37
N GLY A 118 -25.56 23.01 -17.76
CA GLY A 118 -25.10 21.87 -16.96
C GLY A 118 -24.10 20.99 -17.70
N GLY A 119 -23.61 19.96 -17.01
CA GLY A 119 -22.44 19.22 -17.49
C GLY A 119 -22.64 18.47 -18.80
N GLU A 120 -21.68 18.66 -19.72
CA GLU A 120 -21.66 18.03 -21.04
C GLU A 120 -21.11 16.59 -20.91
N HIS A 121 -21.86 15.60 -21.38
CA HIS A 121 -21.40 14.20 -21.39
C HIS A 121 -20.60 13.92 -22.65
N TYR A 122 -19.28 13.83 -22.54
CA TYR A 122 -18.40 13.54 -23.66
C TYR A 122 -18.41 12.08 -24.07
N ASP A 123 -18.41 11.83 -25.38
CA ASP A 123 -18.22 10.48 -25.89
C ASP A 123 -16.78 10.00 -25.68
N SER A 124 -16.65 8.90 -24.95
CA SER A 124 -15.39 8.21 -24.68
C SER A 124 -15.34 6.79 -25.27
N SER A 125 -16.35 6.36 -26.04
CA SER A 125 -16.43 5.00 -26.58
C SER A 125 -16.09 4.93 -28.08
N PRO A 126 -15.37 3.90 -28.53
CA PRO A 126 -15.26 3.60 -29.96
C PRO A 126 -16.56 3.03 -30.56
N THR A 127 -17.59 2.86 -29.74
CA THR A 127 -18.92 2.39 -30.16
C THR A 127 -19.92 3.56 -30.19
N ALA A 128 -21.19 3.30 -30.52
CA ALA A 128 -22.20 4.36 -30.65
C ALA A 128 -22.70 4.95 -29.31
N ASP A 129 -22.30 4.35 -28.18
CA ASP A 129 -22.63 4.86 -26.83
C ASP A 129 -21.62 5.94 -26.42
N ARG A 130 -22.00 6.92 -25.58
CA ARG A 130 -21.05 7.95 -25.10
C ARG A 130 -20.05 7.46 -24.02
N TYR A 131 -20.11 6.19 -23.63
CA TYR A 131 -19.42 5.68 -22.44
C TYR A 131 -18.78 4.32 -22.65
N PHE A 132 -17.74 4.05 -21.86
CA PHE A 132 -17.16 2.71 -21.74
C PHE A 132 -18.03 1.85 -20.81
N ASP A 133 -18.36 0.62 -21.24
CA ASP A 133 -19.15 -0.38 -20.52
C ASP A 133 -18.58 -1.76 -20.83
N GLY A 134 -17.86 -2.28 -19.85
CA GLY A 134 -17.05 -3.47 -19.97
C GLY A 134 -17.06 -4.29 -18.70
N TYR A 135 -16.11 -5.22 -18.61
CA TYR A 135 -15.91 -5.99 -17.39
C TYR A 135 -14.43 -6.37 -17.21
N VAL A 136 -14.06 -6.63 -15.96
CA VAL A 136 -12.79 -7.25 -15.60
C VAL A 136 -13.03 -8.73 -15.32
N ASP A 137 -12.34 -9.58 -16.08
CA ASP A 137 -12.28 -11.02 -15.82
C ASP A 137 -11.19 -11.31 -14.79
N LEU A 138 -11.61 -11.82 -13.63
CA LEU A 138 -10.73 -12.19 -12.52
C LEU A 138 -9.82 -13.38 -12.89
N ALA A 139 -10.25 -14.22 -13.84
CA ALA A 139 -9.42 -15.30 -14.36
C ALA A 139 -8.39 -14.73 -15.35
N GLY A 140 -7.26 -14.27 -14.80
CA GLY A 140 -6.15 -13.69 -15.57
C GLY A 140 -6.11 -12.16 -15.57
N CYS A 141 -6.99 -11.50 -14.80
CA CYS A 141 -7.05 -10.04 -14.66
C CYS A 141 -7.01 -9.34 -16.03
N SER A 142 -8.10 -9.42 -16.78
CA SER A 142 -8.21 -8.85 -18.12
C SER A 142 -9.45 -7.99 -18.29
N VAL A 143 -9.33 -6.90 -19.03
CA VAL A 143 -10.41 -5.95 -19.29
C VAL A 143 -11.00 -6.19 -20.66
N HIS A 144 -12.33 -6.27 -20.71
CA HIS A 144 -13.07 -6.54 -21.93
C HIS A 144 -14.18 -5.53 -22.16
N ASP A 145 -14.39 -5.13 -23.42
CA ASP A 145 -15.59 -4.45 -23.89
C ASP A 145 -16.37 -5.39 -24.83
N PRO A 146 -17.45 -6.02 -24.36
CA PRO A 146 -18.21 -6.96 -25.18
C PRO A 146 -18.93 -6.30 -26.37
N ARG A 147 -18.99 -4.96 -26.44
CA ARG A 147 -19.61 -4.22 -27.55
C ARG A 147 -18.65 -4.04 -28.73
N GLN A 148 -17.35 -4.23 -28.53
CA GLN A 148 -16.37 -4.20 -29.61
C GLN A 148 -16.30 -5.56 -30.31
N THR A 149 -16.80 -5.61 -31.55
CA THR A 149 -16.88 -6.84 -32.33
C THR A 149 -15.52 -7.35 -32.81
N ASP A 150 -14.56 -6.44 -33.03
CA ASP A 150 -13.24 -6.71 -33.61
C ASP A 150 -12.12 -6.73 -32.55
N GLY A 151 -12.41 -7.25 -31.35
CA GLY A 151 -11.44 -7.37 -30.27
C GLY A 151 -12.02 -6.98 -28.93
N PRO A 152 -12.89 -7.81 -28.33
CA PRO A 152 -13.50 -7.48 -27.05
C PRO A 152 -12.48 -7.41 -25.92
N PHE A 153 -11.30 -8.03 -26.07
CA PHE A 153 -10.19 -7.88 -25.12
C PHE A 153 -9.44 -6.57 -25.39
N LEU A 154 -9.39 -5.70 -24.37
CA LEU A 154 -8.73 -4.40 -24.47
C LEU A 154 -7.31 -4.42 -23.88
N GLY A 155 -7.08 -5.28 -22.89
CA GLY A 155 -5.82 -5.38 -22.18
C GLY A 155 -5.94 -6.24 -20.93
N GLY A 156 -4.83 -6.45 -20.26
CA GLY A 156 -4.82 -6.88 -18.86
C GLY A 156 -5.37 -5.86 -17.86
N CYS A 157 -5.16 -6.12 -16.58
CA CYS A 157 -5.20 -5.13 -15.50
C CYS A 157 -3.93 -4.26 -15.41
N ARG A 158 -4.05 -3.05 -14.87
CA ARG A 158 -2.97 -2.03 -14.74
C ARG A 158 -2.32 -1.64 -16.07
N THR A 159 -3.10 -1.70 -17.14
CA THR A 159 -2.69 -1.41 -18.52
C THR A 159 -3.40 -0.19 -19.00
N ASP A 160 -2.66 0.69 -19.65
CA ASP A 160 -3.25 1.83 -20.33
C ASP A 160 -4.16 1.31 -21.44
N ILE A 161 -5.46 1.38 -21.18
CA ILE A 161 -6.53 1.10 -22.12
C ILE A 161 -6.97 2.45 -22.69
N VAL A 162 -6.78 2.61 -23.98
CA VAL A 162 -7.16 3.83 -24.70
C VAL A 162 -8.49 3.59 -25.39
N GLN A 163 -9.45 4.47 -25.15
CA GLN A 163 -10.74 4.53 -25.83
C GLN A 163 -10.92 5.93 -26.42
N GLU A 164 -11.49 6.02 -27.61
CA GLU A 164 -11.73 7.28 -28.31
C GLU A 164 -13.20 7.36 -28.70
N GLY A 165 -13.87 8.45 -28.32
CA GLY A 165 -15.22 8.74 -28.78
C GLY A 165 -15.32 8.92 -30.29
N THR A 166 -16.51 8.70 -30.85
CA THR A 166 -16.82 8.85 -32.27
C THR A 166 -17.87 9.92 -32.58
N ALA A 167 -18.56 10.44 -31.57
CA ALA A 167 -19.56 11.50 -31.68
C ALA A 167 -18.94 12.90 -31.89
N ASP A 168 -19.78 13.93 -32.04
CA ASP A 168 -19.36 15.31 -32.26
C ASP A 168 -18.64 15.91 -31.03
N GLU A 169 -19.14 15.63 -29.82
CA GLU A 169 -18.51 15.92 -28.52
C GLU A 169 -17.81 14.64 -28.04
N ARG A 170 -16.47 14.64 -28.05
CA ARG A 170 -15.70 13.42 -27.77
C ARG A 170 -14.33 13.70 -27.17
N VAL A 171 -13.88 12.71 -26.39
CA VAL A 171 -12.56 12.68 -25.76
C VAL A 171 -11.82 11.39 -26.13
N ARG A 172 -10.50 11.43 -25.95
CA ARG A 172 -9.67 10.23 -25.78
C ARG A 172 -9.53 9.99 -24.28
N LEU A 173 -9.99 8.84 -23.82
CA LEU A 173 -9.84 8.37 -22.45
C LEU A 173 -8.73 7.32 -22.39
N THR A 174 -7.75 7.52 -21.51
CA THR A 174 -6.81 6.47 -21.10
C THR A 174 -7.09 6.09 -19.66
N PHE A 175 -7.41 4.83 -19.40
CA PHE A 175 -7.65 4.33 -18.06
C PHE A 175 -6.93 3.01 -17.80
N GLN A 176 -6.85 2.62 -16.54
CA GLN A 176 -6.44 1.30 -16.09
C GLN A 176 -7.55 0.70 -15.23
N ALA A 177 -7.64 -0.62 -15.19
CA ALA A 177 -8.50 -1.33 -14.26
C ALA A 177 -7.65 -2.38 -13.51
N ASP A 178 -7.94 -2.64 -12.25
CA ASP A 178 -7.23 -3.64 -11.44
C ASP A 178 -8.20 -4.36 -10.51
N ALA A 179 -8.02 -5.67 -10.34
CA ALA A 179 -8.84 -6.48 -9.46
C ALA A 179 -7.95 -7.26 -8.51
N LYS A 180 -7.89 -6.79 -7.26
CA LYS A 180 -6.98 -7.28 -6.23
C LYS A 180 -7.67 -8.27 -5.32
N GLU A 181 -7.24 -9.53 -5.36
CA GLU A 181 -7.48 -10.45 -4.24
C GLU A 181 -6.83 -9.87 -2.98
N PRO A 182 -7.34 -10.19 -1.78
CA PRO A 182 -6.80 -9.61 -0.56
C PRO A 182 -5.34 -10.02 -0.36
N VAL A 183 -4.52 -9.11 0.16
CA VAL A 183 -3.10 -9.36 0.45
C VAL A 183 -2.90 -10.27 1.66
N SER A 184 -3.91 -10.38 2.53
CA SER A 184 -3.89 -11.23 3.73
C SER A 184 -5.27 -11.74 4.11
N ALA A 185 -5.32 -12.79 4.93
CA ALA A 185 -6.51 -13.28 5.60
C ALA A 185 -6.15 -13.70 7.04
N PRO A 186 -7.15 -13.89 7.94
CA PRO A 186 -6.86 -14.35 9.30
C PRO A 186 -6.00 -15.61 9.33
N GLY A 187 -4.78 -15.49 9.88
CA GLY A 187 -3.84 -16.60 10.01
C GLY A 187 -3.13 -17.04 8.73
N LEU A 188 -3.31 -16.32 7.61
CA LEU A 188 -2.71 -16.64 6.31
C LEU A 188 -2.19 -15.37 5.64
N ASN A 189 -0.91 -15.35 5.31
CA ASN A 189 -0.24 -14.23 4.66
C ASN A 189 0.60 -14.71 3.49
N ILE A 190 0.89 -13.82 2.55
CA ILE A 190 1.84 -14.08 1.46
C ILE A 190 2.89 -12.96 1.43
N ARG A 191 4.16 -13.35 1.29
CA ARG A 191 5.28 -12.44 1.05
C ARG A 191 5.84 -12.67 -0.34
N CYS A 192 6.00 -11.60 -1.12
CA CYS A 192 6.50 -11.65 -2.50
C CYS A 192 7.65 -10.64 -2.71
N THR A 193 8.89 -11.11 -2.64
CA THR A 193 10.09 -10.26 -2.77
C THR A 193 10.81 -10.47 -4.08
N HIS A 194 11.62 -9.50 -4.49
CA HIS A 194 12.58 -9.68 -5.58
C HIS A 194 13.98 -9.19 -5.19
N THR A 195 15.00 -9.75 -5.83
CA THR A 195 16.39 -9.30 -5.70
C THR A 195 17.10 -9.31 -7.06
N PRO A 196 18.01 -8.36 -7.33
CA PRO A 196 18.34 -7.18 -6.49
C PRO A 196 17.19 -6.16 -6.45
N ALA A 197 17.14 -5.28 -5.44
CA ALA A 197 16.10 -4.24 -5.34
C ALA A 197 16.07 -3.30 -6.55
N TRP A 198 17.22 -2.99 -7.16
CA TRP A 198 17.29 -2.18 -8.38
C TRP A 198 18.07 -2.91 -9.48
N PRO A 199 17.41 -3.80 -10.23
CA PRO A 199 18.06 -4.62 -11.24
C PRO A 199 18.60 -3.80 -12.40
N GLN A 200 19.77 -4.18 -12.91
CA GLN A 200 20.37 -3.56 -14.09
C GLN A 200 20.00 -4.34 -15.37
N PRO A 201 20.05 -3.71 -16.56
CA PRO A 201 19.77 -4.39 -17.81
C PRO A 201 20.66 -5.63 -18.01
N GLY A 202 20.05 -6.79 -18.23
CA GLY A 202 20.75 -8.08 -18.40
C GLY A 202 21.10 -8.79 -17.09
N GLU A 203 20.80 -8.20 -15.94
CA GLU A 203 20.97 -8.83 -14.63
C GLU A 203 19.80 -9.80 -14.34
N PRO A 204 20.05 -11.00 -13.77
CA PRO A 204 18.96 -11.89 -13.36
C PRO A 204 18.21 -11.32 -12.14
N VAL A 205 16.89 -11.34 -12.24
CA VAL A 205 15.96 -11.04 -11.15
C VAL A 205 15.45 -12.34 -10.57
N LYS A 206 15.58 -12.48 -9.25
CA LYS A 206 15.02 -13.60 -8.48
C LYS A 206 13.78 -13.12 -7.74
N ILE A 207 12.64 -13.77 -7.94
CA ILE A 207 11.40 -13.55 -7.18
C ILE A 207 11.19 -14.71 -6.21
N VAL A 208 10.78 -14.40 -4.97
CA VAL A 208 10.46 -15.38 -3.94
C VAL A 208 9.05 -15.15 -3.42
N ALA A 209 8.19 -16.16 -3.60
CA ALA A 209 6.89 -16.24 -2.96
C ALA A 209 7.00 -17.11 -1.70
N THR A 210 6.45 -16.66 -0.57
CA THR A 210 6.42 -17.44 0.67
C THR A 210 5.03 -17.36 1.30
N ALA A 211 4.46 -18.52 1.62
CA ALA A 211 3.23 -18.64 2.39
C ALA A 211 3.55 -18.61 3.88
N LEU A 212 2.87 -17.73 4.61
CA LEU A 212 3.16 -17.41 6.01
C LEU A 212 1.91 -17.57 6.87
N ASP A 213 2.09 -17.94 8.14
CA ASP A 213 1.01 -18.00 9.12
C ASP A 213 0.70 -16.60 9.72
N GLY A 214 -0.18 -16.56 10.73
CA GLY A 214 -0.56 -15.32 11.41
C GLY A 214 0.55 -14.63 12.21
N ASP A 215 1.62 -15.36 12.53
CA ASP A 215 2.84 -14.86 13.19
C ASP A 215 3.96 -14.58 12.15
N LEU A 216 3.61 -14.58 10.86
CA LEU A 216 4.55 -14.45 9.74
C LEU A 216 5.61 -15.56 9.65
N LYS A 217 5.37 -16.74 10.22
CA LYS A 217 6.31 -17.86 10.11
C LYS A 217 6.00 -18.68 8.84
N PRO A 218 7.03 -19.20 8.14
CA PRO A 218 6.85 -20.01 6.92
C PRO A 218 6.46 -21.46 7.24
N THR A 219 5.38 -21.64 8.00
CA THR A 219 4.85 -22.95 8.42
C THR A 219 3.70 -23.45 7.52
N ILE A 220 3.15 -22.56 6.68
CA ILE A 220 2.04 -22.86 5.78
C ILE A 220 2.55 -23.64 4.57
N VAL A 221 1.84 -24.71 4.23
CA VAL A 221 1.99 -25.41 2.94
C VAL A 221 0.79 -25.04 2.08
N ALA A 222 1.04 -24.28 1.01
CA ALA A 222 0.02 -23.84 0.08
C ALA A 222 -0.58 -25.01 -0.71
N ASP A 223 -1.85 -24.91 -1.08
CA ASP A 223 -2.43 -25.84 -2.06
C ASP A 223 -1.91 -25.46 -3.47
N ASP A 224 -1.81 -24.16 -3.73
CA ASP A 224 -1.14 -23.56 -4.89
C ASP A 224 -0.34 -22.33 -4.45
N LEU A 225 0.90 -22.24 -4.95
CA LEU A 225 1.72 -21.04 -4.85
C LEU A 225 2.21 -20.68 -6.26
N GLU A 226 1.97 -19.44 -6.67
CA GLU A 226 2.18 -18.96 -8.03
C GLU A 226 3.03 -17.70 -8.03
N ILE A 227 3.92 -17.57 -9.02
CA ILE A 227 4.65 -16.35 -9.36
C ILE A 227 4.21 -15.91 -10.75
N TRP A 228 3.76 -14.66 -10.83
CA TRP A 228 3.30 -13.99 -12.03
C TRP A 228 4.30 -12.90 -12.41
N VAL A 229 4.66 -12.84 -13.69
CA VAL A 229 5.56 -11.81 -14.22
C VAL A 229 5.02 -11.32 -15.55
N ASN A 230 4.88 -10.00 -15.68
CA ASN A 230 4.61 -9.35 -16.93
C ASN A 230 5.89 -8.67 -17.43
N LEU A 231 6.44 -9.21 -18.52
CA LEU A 231 7.66 -8.72 -19.15
C LEU A 231 7.40 -7.65 -20.21
N GLN A 232 6.15 -7.32 -20.53
CA GLN A 232 5.86 -6.13 -21.33
C GLN A 232 5.32 -5.07 -20.37
N ALA A 233 6.05 -3.96 -20.20
CA ALA A 233 5.57 -2.80 -19.46
C ALA A 233 4.20 -2.32 -19.97
N SER A 234 3.85 -2.62 -21.23
CA SER A 234 2.44 -2.69 -21.66
C SER A 234 1.86 -4.02 -21.21
N ALA A 235 1.49 -4.09 -19.95
CA ALA A 235 0.18 -4.44 -19.43
C ALA A 235 -0.87 -5.14 -20.40
N THR A 236 -0.86 -4.94 -21.72
CA THR A 236 -1.53 -5.77 -22.76
C THR A 236 -1.19 -7.28 -22.75
N SER A 237 -0.30 -7.79 -21.88
CA SER A 237 0.12 -9.20 -21.84
C SER A 237 -0.46 -10.05 -20.67
N LEU A 238 -1.47 -9.61 -19.92
CA LEU A 238 -2.03 -10.45 -18.83
C LEU A 238 -2.87 -11.66 -19.30
N SER A 239 -2.98 -11.91 -20.60
CA SER A 239 -3.47 -13.20 -21.08
C SER A 239 -2.37 -14.27 -20.95
N GLY A 240 -2.19 -14.86 -19.77
CA GLY A 240 -1.22 -15.94 -19.66
C GLY A 240 -1.07 -16.49 -18.26
N SER A 241 -1.04 -17.82 -18.16
CA SER A 241 -0.72 -18.60 -16.96
C SER A 241 0.44 -18.01 -16.14
N PRO A 242 0.52 -18.31 -14.82
CA PRO A 242 1.65 -17.88 -14.01
C PRO A 242 2.98 -18.30 -14.63
N LEU A 243 4.03 -17.48 -14.47
CA LEU A 243 5.38 -17.81 -14.92
C LEU A 243 5.85 -19.12 -14.25
N GLN A 244 5.49 -19.30 -12.98
CA GLN A 244 5.72 -20.51 -12.23
C GLN A 244 4.55 -20.82 -11.30
N SER A 245 4.15 -22.08 -11.22
CA SER A 245 3.18 -22.58 -10.24
C SER A 245 3.64 -23.91 -9.63
N ARG A 246 3.40 -24.09 -8.33
CA ARG A 246 3.69 -25.33 -7.60
C ARG A 246 2.58 -25.62 -6.58
N HIS A 247 2.15 -26.87 -6.56
CA HIS A 247 1.24 -27.39 -5.55
C HIS A 247 1.98 -27.91 -4.32
N GLY A 248 1.40 -27.73 -3.13
CA GLY A 248 1.89 -28.38 -1.91
C GLY A 248 3.24 -27.89 -1.40
N VAL A 249 3.56 -26.60 -1.60
CA VAL A 249 4.83 -25.98 -1.17
C VAL A 249 4.57 -24.78 -0.24
N GLY A 250 5.51 -24.49 0.67
CA GLY A 250 5.45 -23.28 1.51
C GLY A 250 6.21 -22.08 0.94
N SER A 251 7.09 -22.31 -0.04
CA SER A 251 7.83 -21.26 -0.74
C SER A 251 8.12 -21.68 -2.17
N LEU A 252 8.17 -20.69 -3.06
CA LEU A 252 8.47 -20.83 -4.48
C LEU A 252 9.47 -19.75 -4.87
N THR A 253 10.46 -20.12 -5.68
CA THR A 253 11.44 -19.18 -6.22
C THR A 253 11.46 -19.32 -7.74
N GLU A 254 11.50 -18.18 -8.42
CA GLU A 254 11.68 -18.09 -9.87
C GLU A 254 12.79 -17.11 -10.19
N THR A 255 13.54 -17.35 -11.27
CA THR A 255 14.63 -16.46 -11.69
C THR A 255 14.57 -16.27 -13.19
N PHE A 256 14.49 -15.02 -13.61
CA PHE A 256 14.45 -14.65 -15.02
C PHE A 256 15.35 -13.43 -15.25
N THR A 257 15.70 -13.14 -16.49
CA THR A 257 16.46 -11.94 -16.85
C THR A 257 15.54 -11.03 -17.66
N PRO A 258 15.10 -9.88 -17.10
CA PRO A 258 14.37 -8.90 -17.89
C PRO A 258 15.27 -8.41 -19.03
N ARG A 259 14.72 -8.35 -20.23
CA ARG A 259 15.42 -7.75 -21.37
C ARG A 259 15.35 -6.23 -21.25
N ALA A 260 16.34 -5.52 -21.79
CA ALA A 260 16.40 -4.06 -21.68
C ALA A 260 15.18 -3.36 -22.31
N GLU A 261 14.67 -3.91 -23.41
CA GLU A 261 13.47 -3.45 -24.11
C GLU A 261 12.14 -3.78 -23.41
N LEU A 262 12.22 -4.54 -22.31
CA LEU A 262 11.10 -5.09 -21.55
C LEU A 262 11.03 -4.48 -20.13
N ALA A 263 11.74 -3.38 -19.91
CA ALA A 263 11.73 -2.60 -18.68
C ALA A 263 10.77 -1.39 -18.79
N PRO A 264 10.05 -1.01 -17.70
CA PRO A 264 9.94 -1.73 -16.43
C PRO A 264 9.20 -3.08 -16.58
N PHE A 265 9.35 -3.99 -15.61
CA PHE A 265 8.53 -5.20 -15.54
C PHE A 265 7.61 -5.14 -14.32
N ALA A 266 6.54 -5.94 -14.33
CA ALA A 266 5.67 -6.11 -13.17
C ALA A 266 5.67 -7.56 -12.70
N TYR A 267 5.55 -7.78 -11.39
CA TYR A 267 5.41 -9.13 -10.84
C TYR A 267 4.44 -9.16 -9.66
N GLY A 268 3.94 -10.34 -9.33
CA GLY A 268 3.11 -10.58 -8.16
C GLY A 268 3.08 -12.06 -7.81
N CYS A 269 2.71 -12.39 -6.58
CA CYS A 269 2.62 -13.76 -6.11
C CYS A 269 1.20 -14.05 -5.65
N ARG A 270 0.72 -15.27 -5.90
CA ARG A 270 -0.59 -15.72 -5.47
C ARG A 270 -0.49 -16.96 -4.62
N LEU A 271 -1.26 -17.00 -3.54
CA LEU A 271 -1.35 -18.11 -2.59
C LEU A 271 -2.79 -18.60 -2.56
N VAL A 272 -2.99 -19.90 -2.77
CA VAL A 272 -4.27 -20.57 -2.54
C VAL A 272 -4.13 -21.56 -1.40
N LYS A 273 -5.00 -21.44 -0.39
CA LYS A 273 -5.07 -22.39 0.71
C LYS A 273 -6.49 -22.60 1.20
N ASN A 274 -6.97 -23.84 1.18
CA ASN A 274 -8.32 -24.22 1.60
C ASN A 274 -9.42 -23.37 0.94
N GLY A 275 -9.23 -23.01 -0.34
CA GLY A 275 -10.13 -22.14 -1.10
C GLY A 275 -9.95 -20.64 -0.87
N VAL A 276 -9.20 -20.22 0.15
CA VAL A 276 -8.78 -18.82 0.34
C VAL A 276 -7.72 -18.48 -0.69
N LYS A 277 -7.87 -17.34 -1.36
CA LYS A 277 -6.93 -16.83 -2.36
C LYS A 277 -6.40 -15.49 -1.89
N LEU A 278 -5.07 -15.39 -1.82
CA LEU A 278 -4.38 -14.14 -1.52
C LEU A 278 -3.49 -13.77 -2.70
N PHE A 279 -3.36 -12.48 -2.96
CA PHE A 279 -2.44 -11.96 -3.96
C PHE A 279 -1.61 -10.85 -3.33
N SER A 280 -0.29 -10.86 -3.53
CA SER A 280 0.62 -9.86 -2.97
C SER A 280 0.43 -8.45 -3.52
N SER A 281 -0.51 -8.24 -4.43
CA SER A 281 -0.54 -7.14 -5.40
C SER A 281 0.56 -7.24 -6.45
N TRP A 282 0.44 -6.38 -7.46
CA TRP A 282 1.42 -6.18 -8.51
C TRP A 282 2.47 -5.15 -8.08
N HIS A 283 3.74 -5.53 -8.24
CA HIS A 283 4.90 -4.70 -8.00
C HIS A 283 5.54 -4.36 -9.34
N THR A 284 5.52 -3.08 -9.73
CA THR A 284 6.26 -2.61 -10.90
C THR A 284 7.68 -2.24 -10.48
N VAL A 285 8.67 -2.74 -11.24
CA VAL A 285 10.09 -2.57 -10.95
C VAL A 285 10.79 -1.92 -12.14
N THR A 286 11.51 -0.84 -11.88
CA THR A 286 12.36 -0.19 -12.88
C THR A 286 13.67 -0.96 -13.05
N VAL A 287 14.08 -1.20 -14.30
CA VAL A 287 15.38 -1.82 -14.62
C VAL A 287 16.33 -0.76 -15.17
N GLY A 288 17.47 -0.59 -14.53
CA GLY A 288 18.45 0.44 -14.88
C GLY A 288 17.97 1.87 -14.58
N ASP A 289 18.72 2.85 -15.07
CA ASP A 289 18.42 4.27 -14.92
C ASP A 289 17.44 4.71 -16.02
N PRO A 290 16.18 5.08 -15.69
CA PRO A 290 15.20 5.52 -16.67
C PRO A 290 15.53 6.90 -17.25
N ASN A 291 16.41 7.65 -16.58
CA ASN A 291 16.72 9.05 -16.87
C ASN A 291 18.24 9.25 -17.06
N PRO A 292 18.92 8.50 -17.95
CA PRO A 292 20.38 8.48 -18.02
C PRO A 292 20.99 9.85 -18.35
N ASN A 293 20.25 10.68 -19.10
CA ASN A 293 20.69 12.01 -19.55
C ASN A 293 20.20 13.18 -18.68
N PHE A 294 19.47 12.89 -17.59
CA PHE A 294 18.92 13.93 -16.72
C PHE A 294 20.04 14.54 -15.85
N THR A 295 19.98 15.86 -15.64
CA THR A 295 20.95 16.59 -14.82
C THR A 295 20.60 16.52 -13.34
N PHE A 296 21.62 16.38 -12.50
CA PHE A 296 21.48 16.26 -11.04
C PHE A 296 20.60 17.38 -10.43
N PRO A 297 19.74 17.06 -9.45
CA PRO A 297 19.48 15.70 -8.93
C PRO A 297 18.43 14.95 -9.77
N LYS A 298 18.57 13.63 -9.89
CA LYS A 298 17.63 12.80 -10.66
C LYS A 298 16.37 12.47 -9.86
N PRO A 299 15.20 12.33 -10.52
CA PRO A 299 14.01 11.78 -9.88
C PRO A 299 14.32 10.43 -9.21
N ALA A 300 13.66 10.15 -8.08
CA ALA A 300 13.76 8.85 -7.43
C ALA A 300 13.22 7.75 -8.35
N ILE A 301 13.80 6.55 -8.26
CA ILE A 301 13.46 5.42 -9.13
C ILE A 301 12.56 4.46 -8.36
N PRO A 302 11.39 4.07 -8.90
CA PRO A 302 10.55 3.08 -8.23
C PRO A 302 11.22 1.71 -8.36
N ILE A 303 11.53 1.13 -7.20
CA ILE A 303 12.06 -0.23 -7.08
C ILE A 303 10.94 -1.22 -6.74
N ILE A 304 9.90 -0.77 -6.05
CA ILE A 304 8.62 -1.49 -5.90
C ILE A 304 7.52 -0.44 -5.96
N TYR A 305 6.75 -0.43 -7.05
CA TYR A 305 5.63 0.49 -7.23
C TYR A 305 4.30 -0.27 -7.28
N THR A 306 3.43 0.01 -6.31
CA THR A 306 2.17 -0.71 -6.07
C THR A 306 0.94 0.13 -6.42
N GLY A 307 1.09 1.44 -6.62
CA GLY A 307 0.02 2.34 -7.07
C GLY A 307 0.41 3.82 -7.06
N PRO A 308 -0.52 4.70 -7.45
CA PRO A 308 -0.38 6.16 -7.36
C PRO A 308 0.06 6.66 -5.97
N ARG A 309 0.67 7.84 -5.94
CA ARG A 309 1.35 8.37 -4.74
C ARG A 309 0.37 8.95 -3.72
N ASP A 310 -0.69 9.59 -4.20
CA ASP A 310 -1.83 10.02 -3.40
C ASP A 310 -2.50 8.87 -2.64
N SER A 311 -2.35 7.63 -3.11
CA SER A 311 -2.97 6.46 -2.50
C SER A 311 -2.00 5.45 -1.88
N ARG A 312 -0.69 5.73 -1.85
CA ARG A 312 0.34 4.85 -1.30
C ARG A 312 1.36 5.63 -0.48
N ILE A 313 1.86 4.99 0.57
CA ILE A 313 2.97 5.51 1.35
C ILE A 313 4.26 5.40 0.54
N ASP A 314 4.89 6.53 0.24
CA ASP A 314 6.10 6.65 -0.55
C ASP A 314 7.37 6.74 0.32
N ILE A 315 8.15 5.65 0.36
CA ILE A 315 9.42 5.60 1.09
C ILE A 315 10.59 5.68 0.11
N VAL A 316 11.46 6.69 0.28
CA VAL A 316 12.66 6.89 -0.54
C VAL A 316 13.90 6.43 0.22
N PHE A 317 14.55 5.36 -0.25
CA PHE A 317 15.81 4.90 0.32
C PHE A 317 16.99 5.76 -0.15
N ILE A 318 17.81 6.16 0.82
CA ILE A 318 18.91 7.11 0.66
C ILE A 318 20.20 6.46 1.19
N ALA A 319 21.24 6.47 0.37
CA ALA A 319 22.55 6.00 0.80
C ALA A 319 23.21 7.05 1.72
N ASP A 320 23.66 6.62 2.90
CA ASP A 320 24.54 7.41 3.74
C ASP A 320 25.90 7.63 3.05
N LYS A 321 26.25 8.90 2.84
CA LYS A 321 27.45 9.32 2.09
C LYS A 321 28.77 8.92 2.76
N ASP A 322 28.75 8.67 4.07
CA ASP A 322 29.94 8.36 4.83
C ASP A 322 30.18 6.83 4.91
N GLU A 323 29.20 6.02 4.50
CA GLU A 323 29.27 4.56 4.55
C GLU A 323 29.29 3.87 3.20
N TYR A 324 28.56 4.40 2.23
CA TYR A 324 28.51 3.84 0.88
C TYR A 324 29.33 4.69 -0.08
N SER A 325 29.84 4.05 -1.13
CA SER A 325 30.53 4.76 -2.22
C SER A 325 29.60 5.68 -3.02
N GLY A 326 28.30 5.54 -2.83
CA GLY A 326 27.23 6.35 -3.41
C GLY A 326 25.94 5.51 -3.57
N PRO A 327 24.89 6.05 -4.21
CA PRO A 327 23.61 5.35 -4.29
C PRO A 327 23.58 4.16 -5.26
N ARG A 328 24.63 3.98 -6.06
CA ARG A 328 24.84 2.80 -6.92
C ARG A 328 25.72 1.73 -6.26
N ASP A 329 26.07 1.90 -4.98
CA ASP A 329 26.83 0.90 -4.25
C ASP A 329 26.04 -0.42 -4.17
N ALA A 330 26.65 -1.53 -4.60
CA ALA A 330 26.00 -2.84 -4.60
C ALA A 330 25.60 -3.29 -3.18
N ARG A 331 26.35 -2.85 -2.15
CA ARG A 331 26.02 -3.10 -0.75
C ARG A 331 24.74 -2.35 -0.37
N PHE A 332 24.63 -1.06 -0.70
CA PHE A 332 23.42 -0.27 -0.45
C PHE A 332 22.18 -0.89 -1.10
N ILE A 333 22.26 -1.30 -2.37
CA ILE A 333 21.14 -1.96 -3.07
C ILE A 333 20.74 -3.28 -2.39
N THR A 334 21.71 -4.03 -1.88
CA THR A 334 21.46 -5.26 -1.10
C THR A 334 20.79 -4.93 0.23
N ASP A 335 21.26 -3.90 0.92
CA ASP A 335 20.75 -3.46 2.21
C ASP A 335 19.31 -2.92 2.11
N VAL A 336 18.97 -2.22 1.03
CA VAL A 336 17.58 -1.84 0.70
C VAL A 336 16.68 -3.08 0.61
N SER A 337 17.13 -4.13 -0.08
CA SER A 337 16.38 -5.39 -0.18
C SER A 337 16.20 -6.02 1.22
N ALA A 338 17.23 -5.99 2.05
CA ALA A 338 17.21 -6.54 3.39
C ALA A 338 16.28 -5.76 4.34
N ILE A 339 16.22 -4.43 4.22
CA ILE A 339 15.30 -3.59 5.01
C ILE A 339 13.85 -3.83 4.59
N ILE A 340 13.55 -3.87 3.28
CA ILE A 340 12.20 -4.19 2.80
C ILE A 340 11.77 -5.57 3.31
N GLU A 341 12.62 -6.59 3.19
CA GLU A 341 12.27 -7.94 3.64
C GLU A 341 12.16 -8.05 5.17
N GLY A 342 13.15 -7.56 5.92
CA GLY A 342 13.31 -7.79 7.36
C GLY A 342 12.58 -6.78 8.25
N SER A 343 12.16 -5.64 7.71
CA SER A 343 11.33 -4.65 8.42
C SER A 343 9.91 -4.69 7.85
N TYR A 344 9.72 -4.19 6.63
CA TYR A 344 8.38 -3.98 6.08
C TYR A 344 7.59 -5.27 5.85
N TYR A 345 8.24 -6.31 5.34
CA TYR A 345 7.59 -7.59 5.03
C TYR A 345 7.79 -8.67 6.11
N ASP A 346 8.47 -8.34 7.21
CA ASP A 346 8.55 -9.16 8.44
C ASP A 346 7.80 -8.51 9.61
N PHE A 347 7.07 -7.41 9.34
CA PHE A 347 6.14 -6.77 10.27
C PHE A 347 4.71 -6.97 9.77
N LYS A 348 3.84 -7.50 10.64
CA LYS A 348 2.51 -7.97 10.23
C LYS A 348 1.65 -6.83 9.72
N GLU A 349 1.66 -5.71 10.43
CA GLU A 349 0.84 -4.54 10.15
C GLU A 349 1.22 -3.92 8.78
N TYR A 350 2.50 -3.98 8.40
CA TYR A 350 2.96 -3.52 7.09
C TYR A 350 2.80 -4.58 5.99
N LEU A 351 3.10 -5.86 6.24
CA LEU A 351 2.96 -6.93 5.24
C LEU A 351 1.51 -7.13 4.81
N THR A 352 0.57 -7.06 5.76
CA THR A 352 -0.88 -7.16 5.48
C THR A 352 -1.43 -5.95 4.72
N ARG A 353 -0.58 -4.94 4.47
CA ARG A 353 -0.81 -3.75 3.66
C ARG A 353 0.37 -3.54 2.69
N GLN A 354 1.03 -4.61 2.24
CA GLN A 354 2.23 -4.48 1.39
C GLN A 354 1.95 -3.74 0.08
N ASP A 355 0.69 -3.73 -0.35
CA ASP A 355 0.20 -3.02 -1.52
C ASP A 355 -0.06 -1.53 -1.27
N MET A 356 0.11 -1.04 -0.05
CA MET A 356 -0.02 0.36 0.36
C MET A 356 1.31 1.10 0.42
N PHE A 357 2.42 0.44 0.08
CA PHE A 357 3.75 1.06 0.05
C PHE A 357 4.28 1.13 -1.37
N ASN A 358 4.89 2.26 -1.71
CA ASN A 358 5.83 2.37 -2.79
C ASN A 358 7.24 2.53 -2.21
N PHE A 359 8.18 1.76 -2.74
CA PHE A 359 9.58 1.88 -2.40
C PHE A 359 10.35 2.47 -3.56
N TRP A 360 11.13 3.51 -3.25
CA TRP A 360 11.92 4.26 -4.20
C TRP A 360 13.38 4.22 -3.80
N LEU A 361 14.27 4.37 -4.78
CA LEU A 361 15.70 4.52 -4.57
C LEU A 361 16.16 5.86 -5.14
N LEU A 362 16.93 6.61 -4.36
CA LEU A 362 17.52 7.87 -4.79
C LEU A 362 18.80 7.60 -5.61
N PRO A 363 18.84 7.83 -6.94
CA PRO A 363 19.85 7.16 -7.78
C PRO A 363 21.21 7.89 -7.87
N ASP A 364 21.28 9.17 -7.51
CA ASP A 364 22.48 9.98 -7.69
C ASP A 364 22.70 11.04 -6.58
N ASN A 365 21.95 10.95 -5.48
CA ASN A 365 22.00 11.88 -4.37
C ASN A 365 22.08 11.09 -3.05
N THR A 366 22.75 11.66 -2.04
CA THR A 366 23.03 10.98 -0.76
C THR A 366 22.61 11.86 0.39
N GLY A 367 22.32 11.23 1.52
CA GLY A 367 22.15 11.88 2.81
C GLY A 367 23.30 11.52 3.73
N TYR A 368 23.23 11.94 4.98
CA TYR A 368 24.00 11.32 6.04
C TYR A 368 23.21 11.36 7.32
N ALA A 369 23.37 10.33 8.14
CA ALA A 369 22.90 10.34 9.50
C ALA A 369 24.13 10.50 10.42
N SER A 370 24.08 11.39 11.40
CA SER A 370 25.25 11.69 12.23
C SER A 370 24.89 11.76 13.69
N ASP A 371 25.87 11.33 14.49
CA ASP A 371 26.01 11.65 15.91
C ASP A 371 27.41 12.28 16.09
N ALA A 372 27.83 13.15 15.15
CA ALA A 372 29.21 13.64 15.06
C ALA A 372 29.70 14.37 16.33
N THR A 373 28.76 14.87 17.12
CA THR A 373 28.97 15.56 18.39
C THR A 373 29.03 14.60 19.58
N GLY A 374 28.59 13.35 19.43
CA GLY A 374 28.51 12.36 20.51
C GLY A 374 27.54 12.75 21.62
N ASP A 375 26.69 13.74 21.35
CA ASP A 375 25.60 14.19 22.21
C ASP A 375 24.34 13.34 22.01
N LYS A 376 24.34 12.43 21.03
CA LYS A 376 23.17 11.67 20.58
C LYS A 376 22.08 12.55 19.99
N ASP A 377 22.42 13.77 19.55
CA ASP A 377 21.47 14.59 18.84
C ASP A 377 21.17 13.91 17.50
N CYS A 378 19.87 13.76 17.24
CA CYS A 378 19.37 13.29 15.97
C CYS A 378 19.74 14.33 14.90
N ASP A 379 20.82 14.09 14.15
CA ASP A 379 21.28 14.98 13.09
C ASP A 379 21.27 14.26 11.74
N HIS A 380 20.51 14.80 10.80
CA HIS A 380 20.46 14.32 9.42
C HIS A 380 20.96 15.40 8.47
N GLY A 381 21.82 15.01 7.54
CA GLY A 381 22.04 15.80 6.33
C GLY A 381 21.16 15.29 5.22
N PHE A 382 20.30 16.18 4.72
CA PHE A 382 19.37 15.83 3.67
C PHE A 382 20.05 15.75 2.30
N PRO A 383 19.50 14.91 1.40
CA PRO A 383 19.81 15.01 -0.01
C PRO A 383 19.60 16.44 -0.54
N VAL A 384 20.39 16.83 -1.53
CA VAL A 384 20.23 18.14 -2.17
C VAL A 384 18.82 18.27 -2.77
N LEU A 385 18.11 19.37 -2.47
CA LEU A 385 16.74 19.65 -2.92
C LEU A 385 15.70 18.64 -2.39
N TRP A 386 15.90 18.08 -1.20
CA TRP A 386 14.93 17.20 -0.51
C TRP A 386 13.53 17.81 -0.45
N ASP A 387 13.41 19.03 0.05
CA ASP A 387 12.12 19.72 0.23
C ASP A 387 11.52 20.28 -1.06
N ASP A 388 12.24 20.25 -2.19
CA ASP A 388 11.76 20.77 -3.46
C ASP A 388 11.36 19.63 -4.41
N ILE A 389 12.32 18.77 -4.77
CA ILE A 389 12.13 17.74 -5.81
C ILE A 389 11.53 16.46 -5.22
N TYR A 390 11.76 16.21 -3.94
CA TYR A 390 11.27 15.03 -3.23
C TYR A 390 10.19 15.41 -2.22
N ALA A 391 9.57 16.58 -2.39
CA ALA A 391 8.49 17.09 -1.57
C ALA A 391 7.22 16.23 -1.56
N TRP A 392 7.13 15.25 -2.44
CA TRP A 392 6.05 14.28 -2.51
C TRP A 392 6.29 13.03 -1.66
N ALA A 393 7.52 12.79 -1.19
CA ALA A 393 7.82 11.59 -0.41
C ALA A 393 7.24 11.72 1.00
N ASP A 394 6.62 10.65 1.47
CA ASP A 394 6.14 10.53 2.85
C ASP A 394 7.29 10.39 3.84
N ALA A 395 8.34 9.65 3.44
CA ALA A 395 9.58 9.57 4.21
C ALA A 395 10.81 9.25 3.35
N GLY A 396 11.95 9.81 3.73
CA GLY A 396 13.27 9.37 3.32
C GLY A 396 13.91 8.46 4.38
N ALA A 397 14.48 7.33 3.97
CA ALA A 397 15.15 6.38 4.85
C ALA A 397 16.66 6.37 4.56
N ILE A 398 17.47 7.01 5.43
CA ILE A 398 18.93 6.96 5.34
C ILE A 398 19.42 5.66 5.97
N LEU A 399 19.95 4.76 5.14
CA LEU A 399 20.49 3.48 5.62
C LEU A 399 21.94 3.64 6.07
N HIS A 400 22.34 2.99 7.17
CA HIS A 400 23.73 2.94 7.62
C HIS A 400 24.03 1.68 8.45
N HIS A 401 25.30 1.46 8.83
CA HIS A 401 25.82 0.32 9.60
C HIS A 401 26.54 0.74 10.89
N ARG A 402 26.60 2.04 11.20
CA ARG A 402 27.10 2.57 12.49
C ARG A 402 26.21 2.16 13.67
N GLY A 403 26.47 0.99 14.26
CA GLY A 403 25.71 0.50 15.42
C GLY A 403 25.86 1.29 16.73
N ALA A 404 26.72 2.31 16.77
CA ALA A 404 26.85 3.24 17.90
C ALA A 404 26.01 4.53 17.72
N GLN A 405 25.52 4.79 16.51
CA GLN A 405 24.65 5.92 16.22
C GLN A 405 23.24 5.61 16.70
N GLN A 406 22.59 6.59 17.32
CA GLN A 406 21.17 6.51 17.62
C GLN A 406 20.37 6.77 16.33
N ASP A 407 19.42 5.88 16.06
CA ASP A 407 18.44 6.07 15.00
C ASP A 407 17.30 6.96 15.50
N CYS A 408 16.71 7.70 14.57
CA CYS A 408 15.67 8.66 14.87
C CYS A 408 14.96 9.14 13.59
N ALA A 409 13.79 9.71 13.77
CA ALA A 409 12.98 10.32 12.73
C ALA A 409 12.69 11.80 13.02
N MET A 410 12.78 12.63 11.99
CA MET A 410 12.46 14.05 12.05
C MET A 410 11.11 14.32 11.36
N ARG A 411 10.06 14.54 12.16
CA ARG A 411 8.70 14.72 11.61
C ARG A 411 8.56 15.90 10.65
N GLY A 412 9.26 17.00 10.90
CA GLY A 412 9.22 18.19 10.04
C GLY A 412 9.89 17.99 8.69
N ASP A 413 10.89 17.11 8.64
CA ASP A 413 11.78 16.94 7.49
C ASP A 413 11.47 15.66 6.70
N ARG A 414 10.50 14.85 7.15
CA ARG A 414 10.05 13.60 6.50
C ARG A 414 11.22 12.65 6.23
N ILE A 415 12.09 12.48 7.21
CA ILE A 415 13.27 11.65 7.04
C ILE A 415 13.60 10.95 8.35
N PHE A 416 14.13 9.74 8.24
CA PHE A 416 14.64 8.97 9.35
C PHE A 416 15.92 8.26 8.95
N SER A 417 16.74 7.92 9.94
CA SER A 417 17.89 7.04 9.77
C SER A 417 17.57 5.65 10.28
N THR A 418 18.19 4.62 9.71
CA THR A 418 18.07 3.28 10.27
C THR A 418 19.31 2.42 10.08
N LEU A 419 19.66 1.71 11.15
CA LEU A 419 20.71 0.69 11.16
C LEU A 419 20.31 -0.56 10.37
N VAL A 420 21.14 -0.92 9.39
CA VAL A 420 21.07 -2.19 8.67
C VAL A 420 21.83 -3.27 9.45
N ASP A 421 21.15 -3.92 10.39
CA ASP A 421 21.65 -5.11 11.11
C ASP A 421 20.56 -6.19 11.10
N PRO A 422 20.84 -7.41 10.61
CA PRO A 422 19.86 -8.50 10.55
C PRO A 422 19.18 -8.82 11.90
N ASN A 423 19.80 -8.48 13.03
CA ASN A 423 19.23 -8.72 14.36
C ASN A 423 18.45 -7.51 14.91
N LYS A 424 18.41 -6.39 14.18
CA LYS A 424 17.82 -5.12 14.61
C LYS A 424 16.97 -4.45 13.52
N MET A 425 16.51 -5.19 12.52
CA MET A 425 15.68 -4.66 11.42
C MET A 425 14.38 -3.99 11.90
N ARG A 426 13.91 -4.31 13.11
CA ARG A 426 12.77 -3.65 13.76
C ARG A 426 13.00 -2.16 14.04
N ILE A 427 14.24 -1.68 14.11
CA ILE A 427 14.53 -0.25 14.19
C ILE A 427 13.93 0.46 12.97
N ALA A 428 14.14 -0.05 11.76
CA ALA A 428 13.51 0.54 10.57
C ALA A 428 11.98 0.58 10.68
N THR A 429 11.36 -0.41 11.32
CA THR A 429 9.91 -0.44 11.56
C THR A 429 9.48 0.67 12.52
N HIS A 430 10.21 0.84 13.62
CA HIS A 430 10.01 1.89 14.62
C HIS A 430 10.18 3.30 14.03
N GLU A 431 11.24 3.51 13.27
CA GLU A 431 11.47 4.82 12.63
C GLU A 431 10.43 5.14 11.57
N THR A 432 9.95 4.12 10.84
CA THR A 432 8.81 4.27 9.92
C THR A 432 7.53 4.62 10.67
N ALA A 433 7.35 4.10 11.89
CA ALA A 433 6.19 4.40 12.73
C ALA A 433 6.18 5.87 13.18
N HIS A 434 7.34 6.50 13.36
CA HIS A 434 7.42 7.96 13.48
C HIS A 434 7.13 8.67 12.16
N GLN A 435 7.69 8.21 11.04
CA GLN A 435 7.55 8.82 9.71
C GLN A 435 7.24 7.79 8.62
N PRO A 436 6.02 7.79 8.04
CA PRO A 436 5.04 8.87 8.09
C PRO A 436 3.93 8.74 9.14
N PHE A 437 3.88 7.63 9.89
CA PHE A 437 2.68 7.35 10.69
C PHE A 437 2.46 8.32 11.86
N GLY A 438 3.49 9.03 12.31
CA GLY A 438 3.37 10.06 13.33
C GLY A 438 3.11 9.51 14.72
N LEU A 439 3.57 8.29 15.02
CA LEU A 439 3.63 7.77 16.38
C LEU A 439 4.80 8.39 17.13
N SER A 440 4.69 8.45 18.45
CA SER A 440 5.70 9.04 19.31
C SER A 440 6.46 8.00 20.13
N ASP A 441 7.65 8.34 20.60
CA ASP A 441 8.44 7.47 21.47
C ASP A 441 7.78 7.30 22.85
N GLU A 442 7.73 6.07 23.36
CA GLU A 442 7.10 5.74 24.64
C GLU A 442 8.09 5.60 25.80
N TYR A 443 9.35 6.01 25.61
CA TYR A 443 10.44 5.85 26.58
C TYR A 443 11.13 7.17 26.96
N VAL A 444 11.79 7.16 28.13
CA VAL A 444 12.55 8.30 28.64
C VAL A 444 13.74 8.60 27.73
N GLY A 445 13.83 9.85 27.28
CA GLY A 445 14.89 10.31 26.38
C GLY A 445 14.53 10.22 24.89
N GLY A 446 13.38 9.62 24.56
CA GLY A 446 12.81 9.66 23.21
C GLY A 446 12.17 11.00 22.86
N GLY A 447 11.84 11.18 21.58
CA GLY A 447 11.13 12.33 21.02
C GLY A 447 9.62 12.30 21.31
N ALA A 448 9.23 12.33 22.59
CA ALA A 448 7.83 12.31 23.01
C ALA A 448 7.03 13.56 22.53
N PHE A 449 5.87 13.32 21.91
CA PHE A 449 4.83 14.28 21.52
C PHE A 449 3.45 13.60 21.47
N GLN A 450 2.36 14.33 21.69
CA GLN A 450 1.00 13.84 21.47
C GLN A 450 0.56 14.15 20.03
N ALA A 451 0.11 13.13 19.28
CA ALA A 451 -0.51 13.34 17.97
C ALA A 451 -1.95 13.86 18.12
N ASP A 452 -2.40 14.72 17.20
CA ASP A 452 -3.75 15.31 17.27
C ASP A 452 -4.88 14.28 17.08
N VAL A 453 -4.63 13.22 16.31
CA VAL A 453 -5.62 12.19 15.98
C VAL A 453 -5.04 10.82 16.32
N PHE A 454 -5.73 10.06 17.16
CA PHE A 454 -5.30 8.75 17.63
C PHE A 454 -3.83 8.72 18.12
N PRO A 455 -3.49 9.54 19.14
CA PRO A 455 -2.17 9.47 19.77
C PRO A 455 -1.93 8.10 20.41
N ASN A 456 -0.64 7.75 20.55
CA ASN A 456 -0.18 6.67 21.41
C ASN A 456 0.29 7.15 22.79
N ILE A 457 0.66 8.44 22.90
CA ILE A 457 1.01 9.08 24.18
C ILE A 457 0.25 10.40 24.38
N TYR A 458 0.08 10.79 25.64
CA TYR A 458 -0.77 11.90 26.06
C TYR A 458 -0.01 12.86 26.99
N THR A 459 -0.29 14.16 26.89
CA THR A 459 0.21 15.18 27.82
C THR A 459 -0.61 15.26 29.11
N GLU A 460 -1.84 14.73 29.10
CA GLU A 460 -2.76 14.75 30.23
C GLU A 460 -3.21 13.33 30.59
N LEU A 461 -3.29 13.03 31.89
CA LEU A 461 -3.78 11.73 32.38
C LEU A 461 -5.23 11.48 31.95
N ASP A 462 -6.09 12.49 32.10
CA ASP A 462 -7.52 12.37 31.77
C ASP A 462 -7.73 11.94 30.31
N ASP A 463 -6.94 12.49 29.37
CA ASP A 463 -6.99 12.10 27.95
C ASP A 463 -6.60 10.62 27.74
N CYS A 464 -5.57 10.15 28.47
CA CYS A 464 -5.18 8.74 28.43
C CYS A 464 -6.29 7.85 29.01
N GLU A 465 -6.88 8.22 30.15
CA GLU A 465 -7.92 7.44 30.82
C GLU A 465 -9.18 7.33 29.96
N ASP A 466 -9.54 8.40 29.25
CA ASP A 466 -10.68 8.48 28.35
C ASP A 466 -10.47 7.65 27.07
N ASP A 467 -9.24 7.59 26.54
CA ASP A 467 -8.94 6.81 25.33
C ASP A 467 -8.69 5.32 25.61
N ALA A 468 -8.15 4.95 26.78
CA ALA A 468 -7.83 3.57 27.12
C ALA A 468 -8.96 2.55 26.84
N PRO A 469 -10.26 2.83 27.11
CA PRO A 469 -11.36 1.97 26.70
C PRO A 469 -11.48 1.70 25.20
N GLN A 470 -11.11 2.65 24.34
CA GLN A 470 -11.09 2.49 22.88
C GLN A 470 -9.98 1.52 22.43
N LEU A 471 -8.95 1.36 23.25
CA LEU A 471 -7.85 0.41 23.06
C LEU A 471 -8.10 -0.93 23.79
N GLY A 472 -9.30 -1.13 24.35
CA GLY A 472 -9.67 -2.35 25.07
C GLY A 472 -9.09 -2.44 26.49
N ARG A 473 -8.77 -1.29 27.10
CA ARG A 473 -8.15 -1.19 28.43
C ARG A 473 -9.05 -0.41 29.41
N THR A 474 -8.61 -0.30 30.65
CA THR A 474 -9.24 0.57 31.66
C THR A 474 -8.38 1.81 31.86
N GLY A 475 -8.96 2.93 32.31
CA GLY A 475 -8.18 4.14 32.64
C GLY A 475 -7.04 3.87 33.63
N ASP A 476 -7.23 2.96 34.59
CA ASP A 476 -6.18 2.50 35.53
C ASP A 476 -4.93 1.89 34.86
N ALA A 477 -4.95 1.62 33.55
CA ALA A 477 -3.79 1.18 32.79
C ALA A 477 -2.83 2.32 32.44
N CYS A 478 -3.28 3.57 32.55
CA CYS A 478 -2.46 4.74 32.27
C CYS A 478 -1.34 4.90 33.30
N TYR A 479 -0.13 5.09 32.81
CA TYR A 479 1.05 5.36 33.63
C TYR A 479 1.80 6.55 33.04
N SER A 480 2.54 7.26 33.89
CA SER A 480 3.40 8.35 33.47
C SER A 480 4.87 7.96 33.42
N TRP A 481 5.62 8.67 32.57
CA TRP A 481 7.07 8.80 32.70
C TRP A 481 7.48 10.25 32.57
N GLU A 482 8.49 10.63 33.36
CA GLU A 482 9.04 11.97 33.34
C GLU A 482 10.06 12.09 32.20
N LYS A 483 10.01 13.21 31.46
CA LYS A 483 11.18 13.70 30.74
C LYS A 483 12.10 14.36 31.79
N GLU A 484 13.39 14.03 31.75
CA GLU A 484 14.34 14.40 32.81
C GLU A 484 14.31 15.93 33.12
N HIS A 485 14.12 16.25 34.39
CA HIS A 485 13.72 17.53 34.99
C HIS A 485 14.44 18.80 34.51
N TRP A 486 13.68 19.72 33.90
CA TRP A 486 13.72 21.14 34.26
C TRP A 486 12.31 21.59 34.64
N TYR A 487 12.19 22.42 35.68
CA TYR A 487 10.91 22.78 36.32
C TYR A 487 9.79 23.13 35.32
N GLY A 488 8.76 22.28 35.22
CA GLY A 488 7.51 22.56 34.49
C GLY A 488 7.21 21.68 33.28
N ASP A 489 8.01 20.66 32.98
CA ASP A 489 7.73 19.73 31.88
C ASP A 489 6.53 18.81 32.17
N ALA A 490 5.76 18.54 31.13
CA ALA A 490 4.59 17.67 31.18
C ALA A 490 5.00 16.21 31.46
N ASP A 491 4.27 15.55 32.35
CA ASP A 491 4.27 14.10 32.43
C ASP A 491 3.67 13.55 31.13
N TRP A 492 4.36 12.62 30.47
CA TRP A 492 3.78 11.88 29.36
C TRP A 492 3.07 10.65 29.88
N TRP A 493 1.90 10.35 29.33
CA TRP A 493 1.06 9.23 29.73
C TRP A 493 0.86 8.28 28.55
N SER A 494 0.85 6.98 28.83
CA SER A 494 0.48 5.93 27.88
C SER A 494 -0.33 4.87 28.62
N SER A 495 -1.19 4.17 27.89
CA SER A 495 -1.89 2.98 28.39
C SER A 495 -1.28 1.68 27.84
N GLU A 496 -0.23 1.80 27.03
CA GLU A 496 0.39 0.67 26.34
C GLU A 496 1.23 -0.19 27.30
N PRO A 497 1.10 -1.52 27.28
CA PRO A 497 1.84 -2.37 28.19
C PRO A 497 3.30 -2.55 27.75
N HIS A 498 4.22 -2.18 28.64
CA HIS A 498 5.66 -2.43 28.52
C HIS A 498 6.11 -3.64 29.37
N PRO A 499 7.06 -4.49 28.90
CA PRO A 499 7.85 -4.40 27.66
C PRO A 499 7.13 -4.98 26.43
N ASP A 500 7.86 -5.13 25.31
CA ASP A 500 7.40 -5.66 24.00
C ASP A 500 6.43 -4.70 23.29
N ASP A 501 6.86 -3.47 23.06
CA ASP A 501 6.11 -2.44 22.35
C ASP A 501 6.99 -1.81 21.25
N LEU A 502 6.39 -1.53 20.09
CA LEU A 502 7.12 -1.00 18.94
C LEU A 502 7.76 0.32 19.31
N MET A 503 7.02 1.22 19.96
CA MET A 503 7.45 2.59 20.25
C MET A 503 8.25 2.70 21.55
N PHE A 504 8.35 1.63 22.35
CA PHE A 504 9.18 1.55 23.55
C PHE A 504 10.51 0.81 23.33
N ASP A 505 10.47 -0.41 22.78
CA ASP A 505 11.63 -1.32 22.71
C ASP A 505 11.78 -2.04 21.36
N ASN A 506 11.16 -1.52 20.30
CA ASN A 506 11.15 -2.12 18.96
C ASN A 506 10.50 -3.52 18.93
N GLY A 507 9.56 -3.77 19.85
CA GLY A 507 8.79 -5.00 19.93
C GLY A 507 7.73 -5.12 18.84
N ARG A 508 6.58 -5.68 19.19
CA ARG A 508 5.39 -5.68 18.30
C ARG A 508 4.63 -4.37 18.43
N ALA A 509 3.91 -3.99 17.37
CA ALA A 509 2.94 -2.91 17.49
C ALA A 509 1.84 -3.26 18.47
N ARG A 510 1.41 -2.24 19.19
CA ARG A 510 0.29 -2.31 20.11
C ARG A 510 -0.95 -1.63 19.56
N GLU A 511 -2.03 -1.67 20.33
CA GLU A 511 -3.35 -1.27 19.89
C GLU A 511 -3.42 0.20 19.48
N ALA A 512 -2.72 1.12 20.15
CA ALA A 512 -2.61 2.51 19.72
C ALA A 512 -1.83 2.64 18.40
N ASP A 513 -0.69 1.94 18.27
CA ASP A 513 0.10 1.92 17.03
C ASP A 513 -0.74 1.43 15.85
N ILE A 514 -1.40 0.27 16.02
CA ILE A 514 -2.25 -0.36 15.02
C ILE A 514 -3.39 0.58 14.62
N ARG A 515 -4.02 1.27 15.59
CA ARG A 515 -5.08 2.24 15.32
C ARG A 515 -4.56 3.40 14.47
N ARG A 516 -3.37 3.92 14.77
CA ARG A 516 -2.73 5.00 14.00
C ARG A 516 -2.31 4.54 12.60
N PHE A 517 -1.73 3.35 12.48
CA PHE A 517 -1.43 2.73 11.18
C PHE A 517 -2.68 2.61 10.32
N ASN A 518 -3.76 2.06 10.87
CA ASN A 518 -5.03 1.94 10.16
C ASN A 518 -5.60 3.29 9.74
N TYR A 519 -5.49 4.32 10.58
CA TYR A 519 -5.93 5.67 10.22
C TYR A 519 -5.19 6.21 8.99
N VAL A 520 -3.86 6.12 8.96
CA VAL A 520 -3.05 6.58 7.82
C VAL A 520 -3.31 5.73 6.59
N PHE A 521 -3.33 4.39 6.72
CA PHE A 521 -3.66 3.51 5.59
C PHE A 521 -5.04 3.79 5.01
N SER A 522 -6.06 4.04 5.86
CA SER A 522 -7.40 4.38 5.37
C SER A 522 -7.47 5.76 4.70
N GLY A 523 -6.64 6.72 5.14
CA GLY A 523 -6.46 7.99 4.41
C GLY A 523 -5.89 7.75 3.01
N CYS A 524 -4.83 6.97 2.92
CA CYS A 524 -4.22 6.55 1.67
C CYS A 524 -5.18 5.74 0.77
N GLU A 525 -5.96 4.80 1.30
CA GLU A 525 -7.00 4.09 0.54
C GLU A 525 -8.05 5.04 -0.06
N ALA A 526 -8.20 6.25 0.50
CA ALA A 526 -9.06 7.32 0.02
C ALA A 526 -8.33 8.39 -0.81
N ALA A 527 -7.13 8.09 -1.31
CA ALA A 527 -6.28 9.01 -2.07
C ALA A 527 -5.90 10.30 -1.29
N LYS A 528 -5.57 10.14 -0.01
CA LYS A 528 -5.15 11.21 0.91
C LYS A 528 -3.88 10.87 1.68
N CYS A 529 -2.95 10.15 1.05
CA CYS A 529 -1.54 10.34 1.38
C CYS A 529 -1.16 11.74 0.83
#